data_AF-D3AZW5-F1
#
_entry.id   AF-D3AZW5-F1
#
_cell.length_a   1.000
_cell.length_b   1.000
_cell.length_c   1.000
_cell.angle_alpha   90.00
_cell.angle_beta   90.00
_cell.angle_gamma   90.00
#
_symmetry.space_group_name_H-M   'P 1'
#
loop_
_entity.id
_entity.type
_entity.pdbx_description
1 polymer ?
#
loop_
_entity_poly.entity_id
_entity_poly.type
_entity_poly.pdbx_seq_one_letter_code
_entity_poly.pdbx_strand_id
1 'polypeptide(L)'
;MESKSSEPLTIGQLASKSSIEKVVLPAYPVIDREPSNSLTLANFRFSDYVKAIAIPSVMTTAYYIGTLSESLMFNIIYNTLYNNIQIGRHKVTTAVWAAISFPAIYFMQYDNVQQRLKGFRENEAECQKNDQQPIKV
;
A
#
# COMPACT_ATOMS: atom_id res chain seq x y z
N MET A 1 -53.20 8.50 -25.06
CA MET A 1 -51.82 8.13 -24.70
C MET A 1 -50.89 8.93 -25.59
N GLU A 2 -50.34 10.01 -25.05
CA GLU A 2 -49.63 11.05 -25.79
C GLU A 2 -48.17 10.66 -26.02
N SER A 3 -47.76 10.71 -27.29
CA SER A 3 -46.43 10.43 -27.80
C SER A 3 -45.46 11.53 -27.35
N LYS A 4 -44.50 11.20 -26.46
CA LYS A 4 -43.43 12.12 -26.08
C LYS A 4 -42.37 12.18 -27.19
N SER A 5 -42.38 13.33 -27.86
CA SER A 5 -41.37 13.86 -28.76
C SER A 5 -39.95 13.72 -28.19
N SER A 6 -39.06 13.08 -28.95
CA SER A 6 -37.63 13.00 -28.71
C SER A 6 -36.95 14.29 -29.18
N GLU A 7 -36.74 15.24 -28.27
CA GLU A 7 -35.92 16.42 -28.54
C GLU A 7 -34.47 16.01 -28.85
N PRO A 8 -33.82 16.61 -29.88
CA PRO A 8 -32.43 16.34 -30.19
C PRO A 8 -31.52 16.93 -29.10
N LEU A 9 -30.74 16.07 -28.44
CA LEU A 9 -29.74 16.50 -27.45
C LEU A 9 -28.73 17.45 -28.10
N THR A 10 -28.62 18.64 -27.52
CA THR A 10 -27.64 19.66 -27.92
C THR A 10 -26.22 19.24 -27.54
N ILE A 11 -25.23 19.59 -28.36
CA ILE A 11 -23.80 19.27 -28.16
C ILE A 11 -23.31 19.72 -26.76
N GLY A 12 -23.88 20.81 -26.22
CA GLY A 12 -23.60 21.28 -24.86
C GLY A 12 -23.97 20.29 -23.75
N GLN A 13 -25.06 19.52 -23.92
CA GLN A 13 -25.45 18.47 -22.97
C GLN A 13 -24.61 17.19 -23.10
N LEU A 14 -24.11 16.89 -24.31
CA LEU A 14 -23.12 15.84 -24.53
C LEU A 14 -21.76 16.20 -23.91
N ALA A 15 -21.34 17.46 -24.00
CA ALA A 15 -20.11 17.94 -23.36
C ALA A 15 -20.20 17.92 -21.82
N SER A 16 -21.38 18.14 -21.23
CA SER A 16 -21.57 18.01 -19.77
C SER A 16 -21.63 16.57 -19.26
N LYS A 17 -21.97 15.60 -20.12
CA LYS A 17 -21.94 14.16 -19.80
C LYS A 17 -20.62 13.49 -20.20
N SER A 18 -19.88 14.09 -21.12
CA SER A 18 -18.45 13.86 -21.30
C SER A 18 -17.74 14.57 -20.15
N SER A 19 -17.84 14.00 -18.96
CA SER A 19 -16.81 14.17 -17.94
C SER A 19 -15.52 13.73 -18.62
N ILE A 20 -14.80 14.69 -19.21
CA ILE A 20 -13.43 14.54 -19.65
C ILE A 20 -12.69 14.14 -18.38
N GLU A 21 -12.58 12.83 -18.17
CA GLU A 21 -11.77 12.24 -17.14
C GLU A 21 -10.41 12.88 -17.33
N LYS A 22 -10.02 13.74 -16.39
CA LYS A 22 -8.77 14.48 -16.48
C LYS A 22 -7.69 13.42 -16.53
N VAL A 23 -7.18 13.13 -17.73
CA VAL A 23 -6.15 12.13 -17.96
C VAL A 23 -4.97 12.59 -17.13
N VAL A 24 -4.76 11.94 -15.99
CA VAL A 24 -3.62 12.23 -15.11
C VAL A 24 -2.41 11.67 -15.83
N LEU A 25 -1.70 12.55 -16.53
CA LEU A 25 -0.47 12.17 -17.20
C LEU A 25 0.59 11.87 -16.13
N PRO A 26 1.28 10.73 -16.22
CA PRO A 26 2.38 10.41 -15.32
C PRO A 26 3.49 11.44 -15.46
N ALA A 27 4.08 11.85 -14.33
CA ALA A 27 5.13 12.86 -14.29
C ALA A 27 6.50 12.29 -14.73
N TYR A 28 6.63 10.96 -14.74
CA TYR A 28 7.85 10.25 -15.11
C TYR A 28 7.60 9.32 -16.31
N PRO A 29 8.65 8.89 -17.03
CA PRO A 29 8.54 7.97 -18.17
C PRO A 29 7.78 6.69 -17.78
N VAL A 30 6.87 6.24 -18.64
CA VAL A 30 6.09 5.03 -18.38
C VAL A 30 6.85 3.82 -18.92
N ILE A 31 7.21 2.90 -18.04
CA ILE A 31 7.86 1.64 -18.42
C ILE A 31 6.82 0.65 -18.92
N ASP A 32 5.78 0.45 -18.12
CA ASP A 32 4.64 -0.40 -18.45
C ASP A 32 3.38 0.17 -17.78
N ARG A 33 2.29 0.26 -18.54
CA ARG A 33 0.99 0.72 -18.03
C ARG A 33 0.31 -0.35 -17.17
N GLU A 34 0.53 -1.63 -17.52
CA GLU A 34 -0.08 -2.78 -16.86
C GLU A 34 1.02 -3.78 -16.47
N PRO A 35 1.89 -3.41 -15.51
CA PRO A 35 3.03 -4.22 -15.15
C PRO A 35 2.61 -5.58 -14.62
N SER A 36 3.14 -6.64 -15.25
CA SER A 36 2.94 -8.01 -14.81
C SER A 36 3.53 -8.25 -13.41
N ASN A 37 3.06 -9.31 -12.74
CA ASN A 37 3.57 -9.67 -11.41
C ASN A 37 5.07 -9.98 -11.43
N SER A 38 5.56 -10.67 -12.46
CA SER A 38 6.98 -10.96 -12.62
C SER A 38 7.82 -9.69 -12.82
N LEU A 39 7.34 -8.75 -13.64
CA LEU A 39 8.03 -7.47 -13.85
C LEU A 39 8.06 -6.62 -12.57
N THR A 40 6.95 -6.59 -11.82
CA THR A 40 6.86 -5.86 -10.55
C THR A 40 7.86 -6.44 -9.54
N LEU A 41 7.88 -7.77 -9.36
CA LEU A 41 8.81 -8.43 -8.44
C LEU A 41 10.27 -8.25 -8.86
N ALA A 42 10.55 -8.23 -10.16
CA ALA A 42 11.91 -7.99 -10.66
C ALA A 42 12.40 -6.56 -10.41
N ASN A 43 11.51 -5.58 -10.19
CA ASN A 43 11.85 -4.16 -9.98
C ASN A 43 11.72 -3.71 -8.52
N PHE A 44 11.67 -4.64 -7.56
CA PHE A 44 11.83 -4.31 -6.14
C PHE A 44 13.23 -3.75 -5.87
N ARG A 45 13.30 -2.57 -5.25
CA ARG A 45 14.56 -2.00 -4.77
C ARG A 45 14.91 -2.56 -3.40
N PHE A 46 16.19 -2.50 -3.04
CA PHE A 46 16.64 -2.83 -1.69
C PHE A 46 15.85 -2.06 -0.61
N SER A 47 15.57 -0.79 -0.86
CA SER A 47 14.80 0.06 0.06
C SER A 47 13.35 -0.39 0.26
N ASP A 48 12.72 -1.03 -0.72
CA ASP A 48 11.37 -1.57 -0.59
C ASP A 48 11.39 -2.79 0.35
N TYR A 49 12.39 -3.67 0.22
CA TYR A 49 12.58 -4.80 1.15
C TYR A 49 12.87 -4.34 2.58
N VAL A 50 13.74 -3.34 2.74
CA VAL A 50 14.03 -2.77 4.07
C VAL A 50 12.76 -2.23 4.71
N LYS A 51 11.92 -1.49 3.97
CA LYS A 51 10.64 -0.99 4.50
C LYS A 51 9.67 -2.12 4.81
N ALA A 52 9.59 -3.14 3.96
CA ALA A 52 8.72 -4.30 4.14
C ALA A 52 9.06 -5.10 5.42
N ILE A 53 10.31 -5.07 5.88
CA ILE A 53 10.72 -5.72 7.12
C ILE A 53 10.67 -4.76 8.31
N ALA A 54 11.26 -3.58 8.17
CA ALA A 54 11.44 -2.64 9.27
C ALA A 54 10.10 -2.11 9.81
N ILE A 55 9.14 -1.81 8.94
CA ILE A 55 7.84 -1.26 9.38
C ILE A 55 7.07 -2.28 10.22
N PRO A 56 6.82 -3.53 9.76
CA PRO A 56 6.19 -4.55 10.60
C PRO A 56 6.97 -4.84 11.89
N SER A 57 8.31 -4.87 11.84
CA SER A 57 9.12 -5.06 13.04
C SER A 57 8.88 -3.95 14.07
N VAL A 58 8.97 -2.69 13.66
CA VAL A 58 8.72 -1.54 14.56
C VAL A 58 7.28 -1.57 15.09
N MET A 59 6.29 -1.85 14.25
CA MET A 59 4.89 -1.94 14.67
C MET A 59 4.68 -3.07 15.69
N THR A 60 5.23 -4.24 15.43
CA THR A 60 5.11 -5.42 16.31
C THR A 60 5.83 -5.17 17.65
N THR A 61 7.02 -4.56 17.61
CA THR A 61 7.77 -4.19 18.82
C THR A 61 7.04 -3.11 19.62
N ALA A 62 6.50 -2.07 18.97
CA ALA A 62 5.72 -1.03 19.63
C ALA A 62 4.46 -1.60 20.29
N TYR A 63 3.75 -2.51 19.60
CA TYR A 63 2.60 -3.23 20.16
C TYR A 63 3.01 -4.08 21.38
N TYR A 64 4.11 -4.83 21.28
CA TYR A 64 4.60 -5.65 22.39
C TYR A 64 4.98 -4.82 23.62
N ILE A 65 5.68 -3.69 23.44
CA ILE A 65 6.05 -2.79 24.54
C ILE A 65 4.79 -2.14 25.16
N GLY A 66 3.84 -1.69 24.34
CA GLY A 66 2.58 -1.12 24.82
C GLY A 66 1.81 -2.10 25.69
N THR A 67 1.65 -3.34 25.23
CA THR A 67 0.93 -4.38 25.98
C THR A 67 1.66 -4.83 27.25
N LEU A 68 3.00 -4.81 27.27
CA LEU A 68 3.80 -5.04 28.49
C LEU A 68 3.58 -3.95 29.55
N SER A 69 3.50 -2.68 29.13
CA SER A 69 3.31 -1.56 30.06
C SER A 69 1.95 -1.60 30.76
N GLU A 70 0.89 -2.02 30.07
CA GLU A 70 -0.43 -2.24 30.67
C GLU A 70 -0.43 -3.41 31.66
N SER A 71 0.29 -4.50 31.33
CA SER A 71 0.41 -5.68 32.18
C SER A 71 1.19 -5.43 33.48
N LEU A 72 2.17 -4.53 33.45
CA LEU A 72 2.95 -4.10 34.63
C LEU A 72 2.11 -3.30 35.63
N MET A 73 1.19 -2.44 35.17
CA MET A 73 0.29 -1.71 36.08
C MET A 73 -0.68 -2.63 36.84
N PHE A 74 -1.11 -3.75 36.25
CA PHE A 74 -1.96 -4.73 36.94
C PHE A 74 -1.20 -5.63 37.91
N ASN A 75 0.11 -5.77 37.76
CA ASN A 75 0.95 -6.71 38.51
C ASN A 75 1.27 -6.31 39.96
N ILE A 76 1.16 -5.01 40.29
CA ILE A 76 1.41 -4.55 41.66
C ILE A 76 0.29 -5.02 42.62
N ILE A 77 -0.86 -5.49 42.09
CA ILE A 77 -2.06 -5.80 42.88
C ILE A 77 -2.44 -7.30 42.87
N TYR A 78 -2.12 -8.09 41.84
CA TYR A 78 -2.62 -9.47 41.72
C TYR A 78 -1.54 -10.52 41.38
N ASN A 79 -1.21 -11.32 42.40
CA ASN A 79 -0.71 -12.70 42.46
C ASN A 79 -0.09 -13.39 41.21
N THR A 80 1.03 -14.09 41.46
CA THR A 80 1.96 -14.79 40.53
C THR A 80 1.33 -15.80 39.55
N LEU A 81 0.11 -16.31 39.82
CA LEU A 81 -0.59 -17.25 38.92
C LEU A 81 -1.20 -16.58 37.68
N TYR A 82 -1.54 -15.28 37.76
CA TYR A 82 -2.12 -14.54 36.63
C TYR A 82 -1.08 -14.21 35.54
N ASN A 83 0.19 -14.12 35.94
CA ASN A 83 1.30 -13.77 35.05
C ASN A 83 1.57 -14.80 33.95
N ASN A 84 1.47 -16.09 34.26
CA ASN A 84 1.70 -17.14 33.25
C ASN A 84 0.61 -17.15 32.16
N ILE A 85 -0.63 -16.81 32.50
CA ILE A 85 -1.76 -16.77 31.55
C ILE A 85 -1.70 -15.51 30.68
N GLN A 86 -1.35 -14.35 31.26
CA GLN A 86 -1.16 -13.09 30.52
C GLN A 86 -0.01 -13.17 29.51
N ILE A 87 1.16 -13.70 29.94
CA ILE A 87 2.33 -13.88 29.04
C ILE A 87 1.97 -14.76 27.82
N GLY A 88 1.13 -15.78 27.98
CA GLY A 88 0.64 -16.61 26.88
C GLY A 88 -0.20 -15.83 25.86
N ARG A 89 -1.10 -14.96 26.33
CA ARG A 89 -1.97 -14.15 25.44
C ARG A 89 -1.21 -13.09 24.66
N HIS A 90 -0.17 -12.49 25.25
CA HIS A 90 0.68 -11.51 24.58
C HIS A 90 1.47 -12.13 23.41
N LYS A 91 1.93 -13.38 23.54
CA LYS A 91 2.64 -14.09 22.46
C LYS A 91 1.74 -14.36 21.25
N VAL A 92 0.51 -14.82 21.49
CA VAL A 92 -0.43 -15.15 20.41
C VAL A 92 -0.89 -13.88 19.68
N THR A 93 -1.23 -12.83 20.41
CA THR A 93 -1.66 -11.55 19.81
C THR A 93 -0.56 -10.88 18.99
N THR A 94 0.68 -10.91 19.49
CA THR A 94 1.85 -10.41 18.75
C THR A 94 2.07 -11.19 17.45
N ALA A 95 1.93 -12.53 17.48
CA ALA A 95 2.05 -13.36 16.28
C ALA A 95 0.96 -13.06 15.24
N VAL A 96 -0.29 -12.88 15.68
CA VAL A 96 -1.40 -12.47 14.79
C VAL A 96 -1.13 -11.11 14.15
N TRP A 97 -0.65 -10.14 14.94
CA TRP A 97 -0.28 -8.82 14.42
C TRP A 97 0.87 -8.87 13.42
N ALA A 98 1.89 -9.69 13.65
CA ALA A 98 2.98 -9.91 12.70
C ALA A 98 2.45 -10.54 11.39
N ALA A 99 1.56 -11.53 11.49
CA ALA A 99 0.97 -12.21 10.33
C ALA A 99 0.08 -11.29 9.47
N ILE A 100 -0.52 -10.24 10.05
CA ILE A 100 -1.33 -9.25 9.31
C ILE A 100 -0.47 -8.12 8.76
N SER A 101 0.44 -7.58 9.58
CA SER A 101 1.25 -6.41 9.20
C SER A 101 2.22 -6.72 8.07
N PHE A 102 2.84 -7.90 8.07
CA PHE A 102 3.84 -8.23 7.05
C PHE A 102 3.25 -8.28 5.63
N PRO A 103 2.15 -9.01 5.34
CA PRO A 103 1.50 -8.97 4.03
C PRO A 103 0.99 -7.57 3.67
N ALA A 104 0.40 -6.83 4.61
CA ALA A 104 -0.14 -5.50 4.34
C ALA A 104 0.93 -4.52 3.87
N ILE A 105 2.07 -4.47 4.57
CA ILE A 105 3.19 -3.62 4.17
C ILE A 105 3.83 -4.13 2.87
N TYR A 106 3.93 -5.44 2.67
CA TYR A 106 4.42 -6.01 1.42
C TYR A 106 3.57 -5.55 0.22
N PHE A 107 2.24 -5.64 0.30
CA PHE A 107 1.35 -5.16 -0.75
C PHE A 107 1.44 -3.65 -0.96
N MET A 108 1.65 -2.87 0.09
CA MET A 108 1.90 -1.43 -0.03
C MET A 108 3.19 -1.15 -0.80
N GLN A 109 4.27 -1.91 -0.56
CA GLN A 109 5.50 -1.77 -1.34
C GLN A 109 5.35 -2.27 -2.78
N TYR A 110 4.58 -3.34 -2.98
CA TYR A 110 4.24 -3.83 -4.31
C TYR A 110 3.53 -2.76 -5.14
N ASP A 111 2.52 -2.09 -4.58
CA ASP A 111 1.82 -0.98 -5.24
C ASP A 111 2.77 0.21 -5.51
N ASN A 112 3.67 0.53 -4.57
CA ASN A 112 4.69 1.56 -4.80
C ASN A 112 5.57 1.25 -6.03
N VAL A 113 5.99 -0.01 -6.20
CA VAL A 113 6.77 -0.45 -7.36
C VAL A 113 5.94 -0.33 -8.63
N GLN A 114 4.67 -0.76 -8.62
CA GLN A 114 3.78 -0.59 -9.77
C GLN A 114 3.61 0.88 -10.16
N GLN A 115 3.44 1.78 -9.19
CA GLN A 115 3.33 3.21 -9.43
C GLN A 115 4.61 3.79 -10.06
N ARG A 116 5.80 3.30 -9.68
CA ARG A 116 7.07 3.66 -10.34
C ARG A 116 7.11 3.17 -11.79
N LEU A 117 6.73 1.93 -12.05
CA LEU A 117 6.69 1.38 -13.41
C LEU A 117 5.69 2.14 -14.31
N LYS A 118 4.57 2.59 -13.74
CA LYS A 118 3.56 3.40 -14.43
C LYS A 118 3.95 4.88 -14.59
N GLY A 119 5.08 5.32 -14.04
CA GLY A 119 5.56 6.71 -14.15
C GLY A 119 4.86 7.71 -13.20
N PHE A 120 4.10 7.24 -12.21
CA PHE A 120 3.50 8.13 -11.20
C PHE A 120 4.46 8.52 -10.07
N ARG A 121 5.61 7.84 -10.01
CA ARG A 121 6.68 8.08 -9.04
C ARG A 121 8.04 8.03 -9.73
N GLU A 122 9.04 8.61 -9.07
CA GLU A 122 10.42 8.63 -9.53
C GLU A 122 10.94 7.22 -9.82
N ASN A 123 11.34 6.97 -11.06
CA ASN A 123 11.66 5.64 -11.58
C ASN A 123 12.98 5.59 -12.37
N GLU A 124 13.91 6.52 -12.10
CA GLU A 124 15.18 6.61 -12.84
C GLU A 124 15.98 5.29 -12.81
N ALA A 125 16.01 4.61 -11.67
CA ALA A 125 16.70 3.33 -11.52
C ALA A 125 16.04 2.20 -12.35
N GLU A 126 14.71 2.19 -12.45
CA GLU A 126 13.98 1.21 -13.25
C GLU A 126 14.12 1.52 -14.75
N CYS A 127 14.15 2.79 -15.13
CA CYS A 127 14.44 3.20 -16.52
C CYS A 127 15.82 2.71 -16.96
N GLN A 128 16.84 2.88 -16.12
CA GLN A 128 18.19 2.35 -16.37
C GLN A 128 18.22 0.82 -16.49
N LYS A 129 17.39 0.12 -15.71
CA LYS A 129 17.32 -1.35 -15.73
C LYS A 129 16.64 -1.91 -16.97
N ASN A 130 15.69 -1.18 -17.56
CA ASN A 130 14.87 -1.64 -18.68
C ASN A 130 15.25 -0.96 -20.02
N ASP A 131 16.44 -0.37 -20.10
CA ASP A 131 16.97 0.35 -21.28
C ASP A 131 16.02 1.43 -21.84
N GLN A 132 15.15 1.97 -20.98
CA GLN A 132 14.27 3.06 -21.36
C GLN A 132 14.93 4.39 -21.05
N GLN A 133 15.14 5.20 -22.08
CA GLN A 133 15.66 6.55 -21.87
C GLN A 133 14.60 7.40 -21.17
N PRO A 134 14.98 8.19 -20.15
CA PRO A 134 14.05 9.09 -19.50
C PRO A 134 13.66 10.19 -20.49
N ILE A 135 12.48 10.08 -21.09
CA ILE A 135 11.85 11.20 -21.79
C ILE A 135 11.42 12.17 -20.70
N LYS A 136 12.26 13.18 -20.44
CA LYS A 136 11.88 14.33 -19.62
C LYS A 136 10.87 15.15 -20.41
N VAL A 137 9.62 15.16 -19.96
CA VAL A 137 8.57 16.06 -20.46
C VAL A 137 8.82 17.46 -19.92
#